data_AF-A0A2N5A3H7-F1
#
_entry.id   AF-A0A2N5A3H7-F1
#
_cell.length_a   1.000
_cell.length_b   1.000
_cell.length_c   1.000
_cell.angle_alpha   90.00
_cell.angle_beta   90.00
_cell.angle_gamma   90.00
#
_symmetry.space_group_name_H-M   'P 1'
#
loop_
_entity.id
_entity.type
_entity.pdbx_description
1 polymer ?
#
loop_
_entity_poly.entity_id
_entity_poly.type
_entity_poly.pdbx_seq_one_letter_code
_entity_poly.pdbx_strand_id
1 'polypeptide(L)'
;LYVEDLIYANGQRFICSTSAHPETGWRMPAANYTKKPDVAIYYYRDTPFYPGFAMNYMQKGPYVVVVNPYSFSSVIASDRDLAYGVFDTKTNLFFSLSNNVEPAELQALIREGDAFFNQNGRVYTIARSAIRPIAVIMSTSRASYYHNFCDQASLTLPLGIICSILLVLVWTRTRRQYHS
;
A
#
# COMPACT_ATOMS: atom_id res chain seq x y z
N LEU A 1 -1.30 -17.25 3.31
CA LEU A 1 -1.13 -17.48 1.85
C LEU A 1 -1.75 -16.27 1.16
N TYR A 2 -1.16 -15.67 0.12
CA TYR A 2 -1.71 -14.45 -0.50
C TYR A 2 -2.90 -14.73 -1.45
N VAL A 3 -3.03 -15.98 -1.90
CA VAL A 3 -4.15 -16.47 -2.70
C VAL A 3 -5.06 -17.28 -1.78
N GLU A 4 -6.34 -16.97 -1.77
CA GLU A 4 -7.33 -17.64 -0.94
C GLU A 4 -8.00 -18.80 -1.68
N ASP A 5 -8.22 -18.66 -3.00
CA ASP A 5 -8.89 -19.67 -3.82
C ASP A 5 -8.63 -19.47 -5.33
N LEU A 6 -8.91 -20.51 -6.11
CA LEU A 6 -8.85 -20.54 -7.56
C LEU A 6 -10.20 -20.97 -8.13
N ILE A 7 -10.82 -20.09 -8.91
CA ILE A 7 -12.13 -20.28 -9.55
C ILE A 7 -11.93 -20.61 -11.04
N TYR A 8 -12.69 -21.58 -11.53
CA TYR A 8 -12.86 -21.83 -12.96
C TYR A 8 -14.04 -21.02 -13.49
N ALA A 9 -13.83 -20.30 -14.59
CA ALA A 9 -14.80 -19.40 -15.19
C ALA A 9 -14.89 -19.59 -16.71
N ASN A 10 -16.09 -19.37 -17.24
CA ASN A 10 -16.33 -19.20 -18.67
C ASN A 10 -16.76 -17.74 -18.91
N GLY A 11 -15.81 -16.92 -19.40
CA GLY A 11 -15.99 -15.48 -19.51
C GLY A 11 -16.26 -14.85 -18.13
N GLN A 12 -17.39 -14.17 -17.99
CA GLN A 12 -17.84 -13.58 -16.72
C GLN A 12 -18.64 -14.55 -15.83
N ARG A 13 -18.84 -15.80 -16.25
CA ARG A 13 -19.58 -16.80 -15.47
C ARG A 13 -18.61 -17.66 -14.66
N PHE A 14 -18.63 -17.50 -13.35
CA PHE A 14 -17.77 -18.22 -12.41
C PHE A 14 -18.50 -19.51 -12.00
N ILE A 15 -17.89 -20.66 -12.26
CA ILE A 15 -18.58 -21.95 -12.26
C ILE A 15 -18.36 -22.68 -10.94
N CYS A 16 -17.10 -22.93 -10.60
CA CYS A 16 -16.70 -23.63 -9.39
C CYS A 16 -15.32 -23.17 -8.97
N SER A 17 -14.92 -23.56 -7.77
CA SER A 17 -13.66 -23.16 -7.15
C SER A 17 -13.03 -24.34 -6.42
N THR A 18 -11.82 -24.14 -5.89
CA THR A 18 -11.18 -25.21 -5.12
C THR A 18 -11.90 -25.48 -3.79
N SER A 19 -12.65 -24.51 -3.27
CA SER A 19 -13.32 -24.59 -1.96
C SER A 19 -14.84 -24.73 -2.04
N ALA A 20 -15.47 -24.34 -3.15
CA ALA A 20 -16.93 -24.30 -3.32
C ALA A 20 -17.37 -24.70 -4.74
N HIS A 21 -18.44 -25.50 -4.81
CA HIS A 21 -19.06 -26.00 -6.03
C HIS A 21 -20.56 -25.65 -6.03
N PRO A 22 -20.93 -24.40 -6.36
CA PRO A 22 -22.34 -24.01 -6.39
C PRO A 22 -23.07 -24.75 -7.53
N GLU A 23 -24.35 -25.09 -7.30
CA GLU A 23 -25.17 -25.78 -8.32
C GLU A 23 -25.34 -24.95 -9.59
N THR A 24 -25.36 -23.62 -9.46
CA THR A 24 -25.43 -22.70 -10.59
C THR A 24 -24.26 -21.75 -10.59
N GLY A 25 -23.59 -21.62 -11.74
CA GLY A 25 -22.51 -20.66 -11.89
C GLY A 25 -22.99 -19.21 -11.70
N TRP A 26 -22.18 -18.42 -11.00
CA TRP A 26 -22.42 -17.01 -10.71
C TRP A 26 -22.00 -16.12 -11.87
N ARG A 27 -22.81 -15.11 -12.22
CA ARG A 27 -22.43 -14.11 -13.24
C ARG A 27 -21.80 -12.90 -12.58
N MET A 28 -20.50 -12.72 -12.79
CA MET A 28 -19.78 -11.57 -12.28
C MET A 28 -20.24 -10.28 -12.98
N PRO A 29 -20.48 -9.19 -12.24
CA PRO A 29 -20.65 -7.86 -12.83
C PRO A 29 -19.42 -7.42 -13.64
N ALA A 30 -19.53 -6.30 -14.35
CA ALA A 30 -18.43 -5.77 -15.14
C ALA A 30 -17.14 -5.61 -14.30
N ALA A 31 -16.01 -5.93 -14.93
CA ALA A 31 -14.69 -5.80 -14.33
C ALA A 31 -14.33 -4.33 -14.13
N ASN A 32 -13.58 -4.02 -13.07
CA ASN A 32 -13.03 -2.70 -12.85
C ASN A 32 -11.91 -2.40 -13.84
N TYR A 33 -11.15 -3.43 -14.22
CA TYR A 33 -10.06 -3.33 -15.18
C TYR A 33 -10.12 -4.49 -16.17
N THR A 34 -9.86 -4.21 -17.44
CA THR A 34 -9.71 -5.23 -18.48
C THR A 34 -8.47 -4.97 -19.31
N LYS A 35 -7.80 -6.02 -19.76
CA LYS A 35 -6.67 -5.94 -20.68
C LYS A 35 -6.70 -7.11 -21.65
N LYS A 36 -6.52 -6.82 -22.94
CA LYS A 36 -6.39 -7.85 -23.97
C LYS A 36 -5.17 -8.75 -23.71
N PRO A 37 -5.23 -10.05 -24.07
CA PRO A 37 -6.37 -10.71 -24.70
C PRO A 37 -7.48 -11.13 -23.73
N ASP A 38 -7.16 -11.46 -22.47
CA ASP A 38 -8.05 -12.24 -21.60
C ASP A 38 -7.88 -11.95 -20.10
N VAL A 39 -7.48 -10.72 -19.74
CA VAL A 39 -7.30 -10.30 -18.35
C VAL A 39 -8.48 -9.43 -17.90
N ALA A 40 -9.05 -9.77 -16.74
CA ALA A 40 -10.06 -8.98 -16.06
C ALA A 40 -9.78 -8.94 -14.56
N ILE A 41 -9.96 -7.78 -13.93
CA ILE A 41 -9.79 -7.63 -12.48
C ILE A 41 -11.03 -6.98 -11.88
N TYR A 42 -11.50 -7.56 -10.79
CA TYR A 42 -12.69 -7.13 -10.06
C TYR A 42 -12.26 -6.80 -8.64
N TYR A 43 -12.47 -5.57 -8.22
CA TYR A 43 -12.07 -5.09 -6.89
C TYR A 43 -13.24 -5.19 -5.91
N TYR A 44 -13.00 -5.63 -4.68
CA TYR A 44 -13.99 -5.65 -3.60
C TYR A 44 -15.38 -6.18 -4.03
N ARG A 45 -15.43 -7.39 -4.59
CA ARG A 45 -16.70 -8.05 -4.92
C ARG A 45 -17.10 -8.96 -3.78
N ASP A 46 -18.32 -8.78 -3.28
CA ASP A 46 -19.02 -9.78 -2.48
C ASP A 46 -19.69 -10.76 -3.44
N THR A 47 -19.39 -12.04 -3.28
CA THR A 47 -19.87 -13.10 -4.19
C THR A 47 -20.28 -14.32 -3.38
N PRO A 48 -21.12 -15.21 -3.93
CA PRO A 48 -21.48 -16.45 -3.26
C PRO A 48 -20.31 -17.37 -2.89
N PHE A 49 -19.12 -17.18 -3.50
CA PHE A 49 -17.92 -17.93 -3.13
C PHE A 49 -17.32 -17.50 -1.78
N TYR A 50 -17.57 -16.25 -1.38
CA TYR A 50 -17.05 -15.62 -0.15
C TYR A 50 -18.10 -14.69 0.47
N PRO A 51 -19.24 -15.23 0.95
CA PRO A 51 -20.37 -14.41 1.37
C PRO A 51 -20.01 -13.51 2.56
N GLY A 52 -20.24 -12.20 2.39
CA GLY A 52 -19.94 -11.20 3.42
C GLY A 52 -18.47 -10.76 3.47
N PHE A 53 -17.62 -11.29 2.58
CA PHE A 53 -16.23 -10.88 2.45
C PHE A 53 -15.99 -10.31 1.04
N ALA A 54 -15.78 -9.00 0.95
CA ALA A 54 -15.47 -8.34 -0.31
C ALA A 54 -14.04 -8.67 -0.76
N MET A 55 -13.90 -9.54 -1.76
CA MET A 55 -12.60 -10.03 -2.23
C MET A 55 -12.18 -9.38 -3.55
N ASN A 56 -10.89 -9.45 -3.87
CA ASN A 56 -10.38 -9.13 -5.20
C ASN A 56 -10.30 -10.40 -6.04
N TYR A 57 -10.75 -10.30 -7.29
CA TYR A 57 -10.73 -11.40 -8.26
C TYR A 57 -9.86 -11.02 -9.45
N MET A 58 -8.84 -11.82 -9.73
CA MET A 58 -7.90 -11.60 -10.83
C MET A 58 -8.02 -12.72 -11.84
N GLN A 59 -8.63 -12.43 -12.98
CA GLN A 59 -8.89 -13.39 -14.06
C GLN A 59 -7.81 -13.33 -15.13
N LYS A 60 -7.36 -14.51 -15.56
CA LYS A 60 -6.60 -14.72 -16.79
C LYS A 60 -7.14 -15.96 -17.51
N GLY A 61 -7.75 -15.76 -18.66
CA GLY A 61 -8.42 -16.83 -19.41
C GLY A 61 -9.57 -17.44 -18.58
N PRO A 62 -9.64 -18.77 -18.43
CA PRO A 62 -10.70 -19.44 -17.68
C PRO A 62 -10.41 -19.54 -16.18
N TYR A 63 -9.31 -19.00 -15.68
CA TYR A 63 -8.93 -19.09 -14.28
C TYR A 63 -9.01 -17.73 -13.59
N VAL A 64 -9.52 -17.73 -12.37
CA VAL A 64 -9.66 -16.54 -11.54
C VAL A 64 -9.05 -16.81 -10.17
N VAL A 65 -8.09 -15.98 -9.80
CA VAL A 65 -7.45 -16.03 -8.48
C VAL A 65 -8.22 -15.12 -7.54
N VAL A 66 -8.56 -15.63 -6.36
CA VAL A 66 -9.19 -14.85 -5.28
C VAL A 66 -8.12 -14.39 -4.31
N VAL A 67 -8.07 -13.09 -4.03
CA VAL A 67 -7.09 -12.47 -3.16
C VAL A 67 -7.81 -11.61 -2.13
N ASN A 68 -7.44 -11.79 -0.86
CA ASN A 68 -7.91 -10.90 0.21
C ASN A 68 -7.30 -9.49 0.01
N PRO A 69 -8.11 -8.42 -0.08
CA PRO A 69 -7.60 -7.06 -0.23
C PRO A 69 -6.60 -6.64 0.86
N TYR A 70 -6.73 -7.15 2.08
CA TYR A 70 -5.81 -6.83 3.18
C TYR A 70 -4.43 -7.49 3.04
N SER A 71 -4.30 -8.50 2.17
CA SER A 71 -3.00 -9.13 1.93
C SER A 71 -2.02 -8.22 1.18
N PHE A 72 -2.49 -7.18 0.49
CA PHE A 72 -1.62 -6.18 -0.17
C PHE A 72 -0.93 -5.23 0.82
N SER A 73 -1.44 -5.16 2.05
CA SER A 73 -0.95 -4.25 3.09
C SER A 73 -0.38 -4.98 4.30
N SER A 74 -0.14 -6.28 4.21
CA SER A 74 0.42 -7.09 5.30
C SER A 74 1.81 -6.63 5.76
N VAL A 75 2.52 -5.85 4.93
CA VAL A 75 3.84 -5.26 5.24
C VAL A 75 3.77 -3.80 5.68
N ILE A 76 2.58 -3.20 5.67
CA ILE A 76 2.38 -1.81 6.09
C ILE A 76 2.25 -1.81 7.62
N ALA A 77 3.03 -0.95 8.29
CA ALA A 77 3.08 -0.89 9.75
C ALA A 77 1.69 -0.66 10.37
N SER A 78 1.38 -1.39 11.44
CA SER A 78 0.12 -1.33 12.20
C SER A 78 -0.02 -0.07 13.06
N ASP A 79 0.27 1.10 12.49
CA ASP A 79 0.01 2.38 13.15
C ASP A 79 -1.46 2.77 12.92
N ARG A 80 -2.18 3.06 14.01
CA ARG A 80 -3.61 3.43 13.96
C ARG A 80 -3.85 4.76 13.26
N ASP A 81 -2.85 5.64 13.26
CA ASP A 81 -2.91 6.92 12.56
C ASP A 81 -2.59 6.81 11.08
N LEU A 82 -2.09 5.66 10.62
CA LEU A 82 -1.74 5.44 9.23
C LEU A 82 -2.99 5.15 8.41
N ALA A 83 -3.23 5.97 7.40
CA ALA A 83 -4.20 5.71 6.35
C ALA A 83 -3.45 5.34 5.07
N TYR A 84 -3.88 4.31 4.36
CA TYR A 84 -3.26 3.91 3.10
C TYR A 84 -4.28 3.39 2.10
N GLY A 85 -3.89 3.45 0.84
CA GLY A 85 -4.61 2.81 -0.25
C GLY A 85 -3.67 2.36 -1.35
N VAL A 86 -3.84 1.13 -1.82
CA VAL A 86 -3.18 0.59 -3.02
C VAL A 86 -4.18 0.65 -4.17
N PHE A 87 -3.78 1.30 -5.26
CA PHE A 87 -4.65 1.56 -6.40
C PHE A 87 -4.01 1.26 -7.74
N ASP A 88 -4.87 0.98 -8.72
CA ASP A 88 -4.49 0.86 -10.13
C ASP A 88 -4.31 2.26 -10.73
N THR A 89 -3.14 2.53 -11.32
CA THR A 89 -2.85 3.84 -11.91
C THR A 89 -3.54 4.08 -13.25
N LYS A 90 -4.21 3.08 -13.82
CA LYS A 90 -5.01 3.23 -15.05
C LYS A 90 -6.43 3.67 -14.76
N THR A 91 -7.03 3.15 -13.69
CA THR A 91 -8.43 3.44 -13.31
C THR A 91 -8.55 4.35 -12.08
N ASN A 92 -7.45 4.56 -11.36
CA ASN A 92 -7.40 5.22 -10.05
C ASN A 92 -8.37 4.59 -9.03
N LEU A 93 -8.71 3.32 -9.21
CA LEU A 93 -9.54 2.57 -8.28
C LEU A 93 -8.67 1.83 -7.28
N PHE A 94 -9.09 1.86 -6.02
CA PHE A 94 -8.44 1.14 -4.94
C PHE A 94 -8.83 -0.33 -4.96
N PHE A 95 -7.83 -1.17 -4.71
CA PHE A 95 -8.00 -2.62 -4.50
C PHE A 95 -7.46 -3.08 -3.14
N SER A 96 -6.90 -2.18 -2.35
CA SER A 96 -6.59 -2.39 -0.94
C SER A 96 -6.64 -1.04 -0.22
N LEU A 97 -7.26 -0.97 0.94
CA LEU A 97 -7.48 0.25 1.72
C LEU A 97 -7.38 -0.07 3.21
N SER A 98 -6.89 0.89 3.98
CA SER A 98 -6.96 0.84 5.43
C SER A 98 -8.39 1.04 5.94
N ASN A 99 -8.71 0.48 7.11
CA ASN A 99 -10.07 0.51 7.68
C ASN A 99 -10.53 1.91 8.14
N ASN A 100 -9.61 2.87 8.23
CA ASN A 100 -9.82 4.20 8.80
C ASN A 100 -9.97 5.30 7.74
N VAL A 101 -10.20 4.94 6.47
CA VAL A 101 -10.29 5.93 5.39
C VAL A 101 -11.33 5.56 4.34
N GLU A 102 -12.08 6.56 3.89
CA GLU A 102 -13.03 6.37 2.81
C GLU A 102 -12.32 6.39 1.45
N PRO A 103 -12.65 5.49 0.50
CA PRO A 103 -12.01 5.44 -0.81
C PRO A 103 -12.05 6.77 -1.56
N ALA A 104 -13.19 7.47 -1.49
CA ALA A 104 -13.40 8.75 -2.19
C ALA A 104 -12.47 9.85 -1.69
N GLU A 105 -12.17 9.86 -0.38
CA GLU A 105 -11.26 10.85 0.21
C GLU A 105 -9.84 10.68 -0.32
N LEU A 106 -9.32 9.46 -0.34
CA LEU A 106 -7.98 9.20 -0.90
C LEU A 106 -7.96 9.38 -2.42
N GLN A 107 -9.05 9.04 -3.11
CA GLN A 107 -9.12 9.17 -4.56
C GLN A 107 -9.01 10.63 -5.01
N ALA A 108 -9.66 11.55 -4.29
CA ALA A 108 -9.55 12.99 -4.54
C ALA A 108 -8.13 13.55 -4.34
N LEU A 109 -7.27 12.82 -3.63
CA LEU A 109 -5.88 13.19 -3.37
C LEU A 109 -4.90 12.60 -4.38
N ILE A 110 -5.36 11.74 -5.29
CA ILE A 110 -4.51 11.22 -6.38
C ILE A 110 -4.30 12.35 -7.40
N ARG A 111 -3.25 13.14 -7.16
CA ARG A 111 -2.81 14.21 -8.06
C ARG A 111 -1.72 13.70 -8.99
N GLU A 112 -1.70 14.21 -10.22
CA GLU A 112 -0.62 13.93 -11.17
C GLU A 112 0.65 14.69 -10.74
N GLY A 113 1.81 14.03 -10.75
CA GLY A 113 3.11 14.65 -10.46
C GLY A 113 3.53 14.73 -8.99
N ASP A 114 2.59 14.86 -8.04
CA ASP A 114 2.96 14.97 -6.62
C ASP A 114 3.26 13.59 -5.99
N ALA A 115 4.45 13.47 -5.42
CA ALA A 115 4.89 12.29 -4.65
C ALA A 115 4.80 12.53 -3.13
N PHE A 116 4.79 13.79 -2.68
CA PHE A 116 4.73 14.16 -1.27
C PHE A 116 4.03 15.50 -1.09
N PHE A 117 3.01 15.58 -0.23
CA PHE A 117 2.27 16.82 0.01
C PHE A 117 1.60 16.83 1.39
N ASN A 118 1.20 18.02 1.83
CA ASN A 118 0.49 18.23 3.09
C ASN A 118 -0.92 18.73 2.82
N GLN A 119 -1.92 18.14 3.48
CA GLN A 119 -3.31 18.58 3.39
C GLN A 119 -4.06 18.25 4.69
N ASN A 120 -4.89 19.17 5.18
CA ASN A 120 -5.75 18.96 6.35
C ASN A 120 -5.02 18.42 7.59
N GLY A 121 -3.80 18.92 7.87
CA GLY A 121 -3.02 18.50 9.04
C GLY A 121 -2.38 17.11 8.93
N ARG A 122 -2.39 16.51 7.74
CA ARG A 122 -1.78 15.22 7.45
C ARG A 122 -0.72 15.36 6.36
N VAL A 123 0.26 14.47 6.43
CA VAL A 123 1.32 14.31 5.43
C VAL A 123 0.95 13.14 4.54
N TYR A 124 1.03 13.31 3.23
CA TYR A 124 0.73 12.27 2.24
C TYR A 124 1.96 11.98 1.39
N THR A 125 2.12 10.72 1.04
CA THR A 125 3.12 10.26 0.07
C THR A 125 2.49 9.31 -0.93
N ILE A 126 2.87 9.43 -2.20
CA ILE A 126 2.43 8.55 -3.28
C ILE A 126 3.64 7.89 -3.92
N ALA A 127 3.78 6.59 -3.70
CA ALA A 127 4.77 5.76 -4.35
C ALA A 127 4.16 5.06 -5.57
N ARG A 128 4.70 5.30 -6.75
CA ARG A 128 4.24 4.69 -8.02
C ARG A 128 5.24 3.63 -8.47
N SER A 129 4.76 2.49 -8.95
CA SER A 129 5.63 1.49 -9.55
C SER A 129 6.09 1.96 -10.93
N ALA A 130 7.40 1.86 -11.20
CA ALA A 130 7.97 2.14 -12.51
C ALA A 130 7.64 1.07 -13.57
N ILE A 131 7.24 -0.13 -13.13
CA ILE A 131 7.07 -1.31 -13.99
C ILE A 131 5.60 -1.72 -14.11
N ARG A 132 4.82 -1.57 -13.03
CA ARG A 132 3.44 -2.05 -12.95
C ARG A 132 2.47 -0.86 -12.85
N PRO A 133 1.24 -0.99 -13.35
CA PRO A 133 0.22 0.06 -13.20
C PRO A 133 -0.36 0.06 -11.77
N ILE A 134 0.50 0.17 -10.77
CA ILE A 134 0.13 0.10 -9.35
C ILE A 134 0.82 1.24 -8.61
N ALA A 135 0.10 1.86 -7.69
CA ALA A 135 0.64 2.85 -6.78
C ALA A 135 0.05 2.68 -5.37
N VAL A 136 0.77 3.24 -4.39
CA VAL A 136 0.34 3.30 -3.00
C VAL A 136 0.30 4.77 -2.58
N ILE A 137 -0.83 5.21 -2.05
CA ILE A 137 -0.94 6.46 -1.29
C ILE A 137 -0.93 6.11 0.20
N MET A 138 -0.10 6.80 0.97
CA MET A 138 -0.02 6.66 2.42
C MET A 138 -0.12 8.01 3.08
N SER A 139 -0.69 8.05 4.27
CA SER A 139 -0.90 9.26 5.03
C SER A 139 -0.71 9.01 6.52
N THR A 140 -0.01 9.92 7.20
CA THR A 140 0.09 9.94 8.66
C THR A 140 -0.23 11.34 9.19
N SER A 141 -0.58 11.44 10.47
CA SER A 141 -0.84 12.73 11.11
C SER A 141 0.45 13.55 11.16
N ARG A 142 0.35 14.88 11.02
CA ARG A 142 1.51 15.76 11.14
C ARG A 142 2.11 15.66 12.55
N ALA A 143 1.29 15.55 13.59
CA ALA A 143 1.77 15.40 14.96
C ALA A 143 2.64 14.15 15.12
N SER A 144 2.17 12.99 14.66
CA SER A 144 2.91 11.73 14.73
C SER A 144 4.17 11.76 13.86
N TYR A 145 4.13 12.41 12.69
CA TYR A 145 5.32 12.63 11.86
C TYR A 145 6.40 13.46 12.57
N TYR A 146 6.04 14.62 13.12
CA TYR A 146 7.00 15.49 13.80
C TYR A 146 7.47 14.91 15.13
N HIS A 147 6.63 14.18 15.86
CA HIS A 147 7.05 13.49 17.09
C HIS A 147 8.15 12.46 16.80
N ASN A 148 7.93 11.59 15.81
CA ASN A 148 8.94 10.61 15.39
C ASN A 148 10.24 11.26 14.90
N PHE A 149 10.14 12.40 14.19
CA PHE A 149 11.31 13.16 13.78
C PHE A 149 12.06 13.79 14.96
N CYS A 150 11.33 14.40 15.90
CA CYS A 150 11.89 14.97 17.12
C CYS A 150 12.58 13.92 17.99
N ASP A 151 12.01 12.72 18.12
CA ASP A 151 12.62 11.62 18.86
C ASP A 151 13.96 11.21 18.23
N GLN A 152 14.00 11.04 16.90
CA GLN A 152 15.25 10.73 16.19
C GLN A 152 16.28 11.88 16.30
N ALA A 153 15.85 13.13 16.21
CA ALA A 153 16.72 14.29 16.35
C ALA A 153 17.30 14.40 17.77
N SER A 154 16.49 14.09 18.80
CA SER A 154 16.88 14.15 20.20
C SER A 154 18.01 13.18 20.55
N LEU A 155 18.10 12.05 19.84
CA LEU A 155 19.17 11.05 20.02
C LEU A 155 20.41 11.40 19.19
N THR A 156 20.22 11.80 17.93
CA THR A 156 21.33 11.99 16.98
C THR A 156 22.11 13.28 17.18
N LEU A 157 21.46 14.38 17.56
CA LEU A 157 22.11 15.67 17.81
C LEU A 157 23.14 15.62 18.96
N PRO A 158 22.83 15.12 20.18
CA PRO A 158 23.81 15.06 21.25
C PRO A 158 24.96 14.10 20.93
N LEU A 159 24.70 12.98 20.26
CA LEU A 159 25.76 12.08 19.78
C LEU A 159 26.70 12.78 18.79
N GLY A 160 26.14 13.53 17.83
CA GLY A 160 26.92 14.33 16.88
C GLY A 160 27.79 15.38 17.56
N ILE A 161 27.27 16.04 18.60
CA ILE A 161 28.02 17.02 19.41
C ILE A 161 29.16 16.32 20.16
N ILE A 162 28.90 15.20 20.83
CA ILE A 162 29.93 14.44 21.57
C ILE A 162 31.05 13.97 20.62
N CYS A 163 30.70 13.40 19.47
CA CYS A 163 31.67 12.98 18.46
C CYS A 163 32.51 14.16 17.95
N SER A 164 31.88 15.31 17.70
CA SER A 164 32.57 16.52 17.26
C SER A 164 33.56 17.03 18.32
N ILE A 165 33.17 17.02 19.59
CA ILE A 165 34.05 17.39 20.71
C ILE A 165 35.24 16.44 20.81
N LEU A 166 35.02 15.12 20.70
CA LEU A 166 36.09 14.13 20.73
C LEU A 166 37.09 14.31 19.58
N LEU A 167 36.61 14.58 18.36
CA LEU A 167 37.48 14.86 17.21
C LEU A 167 38.35 16.10 17.44
N VAL A 168 37.76 17.19 17.95
CA VAL A 168 38.50 18.42 18.28
C VAL A 168 39.54 18.15 19.38
N LEU A 169 39.20 17.38 20.41
CA LEU A 169 40.14 17.02 21.49
C LEU A 169 41.31 16.16 21.01
N VAL A 170 41.05 15.18 20.15
CA VAL A 170 42.10 14.34 19.56
C VAL A 170 43.01 15.18 18.67
N TRP A 171 42.44 16.03 17.80
CA TRP A 171 43.18 16.91 16.90
C TRP A 171 44.05 17.91 17.67
N THR A 172 43.50 18.56 18.70
CA THR A 172 44.25 19.49 19.55
C THR A 172 45.38 18.81 20.30
N ARG A 173 45.20 17.57 20.77
CA ARG A 173 46.27 16.78 21.40
C ARG A 173 47.37 16.40 20.42
N THR A 174 47.03 15.90 19.24
CA THR A 174 48.04 15.57 18.21
C THR A 174 48.83 16.81 17.82
N ARG A 175 48.17 17.95 17.59
CA ARG A 175 48.85 19.19 17.24
C ARG A 175 49.82 19.69 18.33
N ARG A 176 49.50 19.48 19.61
CA ARG A 176 50.43 19.80 20.71
C ARG A 176 51.65 18.87 20.75
N GLN A 177 51.51 17.61 20.37
CA GLN A 177 52.62 16.65 20.31
C GLN A 177 53.55 16.88 19.11
N TYR A 178 53.05 17.43 17.99
CA TYR A 178 53.88 17.75 16.82
C TYR A 178 54.61 19.10 16.92
N HIS A 179 54.23 19.98 17.85
CA HIS A 179 54.84 21.31 18.05
C HIS A 179 55.63 21.41 19.37
N SER A 180 56.00 20.29 19.98
CA SER A 180 56.96 20.20 21.09
C SER A 180 58.19 19.40 20.67
#